data_AF-A0AAV2P4L3-F1
#
_entry.id   AF-A0AAV2P4L3-F1
#
_cell.length_a   1.000
_cell.length_b   1.000
_cell.length_c   1.000
_cell.angle_alpha   90.00
_cell.angle_beta   90.00
_cell.angle_gamma   90.00
#
_symmetry.space_group_name_H-M   'P 1'
#
loop_
_entity.id
_entity.type
_entity.pdbx_description
1 polymer ?
#
loop_
_entity_poly.entity_id
_entity_poly.type
_entity_poly.pdbx_seq_one_letter_code
_entity_poly.pdbx_strand_id
1 'polypeptide(L)'
;MDYEGADVIDNDCNDSSETQISTWRTLIELVKANPVLYKKNLKGYSKSEKDLIWANIGDLLTAPMTGIAVQKEFYRLRQKFGKERRKVMQTQARSGAGADHVQYKSDWILYNDLMFLVDYIQPRKTTSNY
;
A
#
# COMPACT_ATOMS: atom_id res chain seq x y z
N MET A 1 -21.58 3.80 -35.56
CA MET A 1 -21.30 2.51 -34.89
C MET A 1 -20.52 2.90 -33.66
N ASP A 2 -21.27 3.38 -32.68
CA ASP A 2 -20.75 4.23 -31.63
C ASP A 2 -20.55 3.30 -30.45
N TYR A 3 -19.28 2.95 -30.20
CA TYR A 3 -18.89 2.09 -29.09
C TYR A 3 -19.14 2.86 -27.78
N GLU A 4 -20.29 2.60 -27.17
CA GLU A 4 -20.62 3.07 -25.83
C GLU A 4 -19.69 2.47 -24.78
N GLY A 5 -19.48 3.26 -23.73
CA GLY A 5 -18.47 3.12 -22.70
C GLY A 5 -18.41 1.74 -22.06
N ALA A 6 -17.19 1.19 -22.01
CA ALA A 6 -16.84 0.20 -21.02
C ALA A 6 -16.90 0.88 -19.64
N ASP A 7 -18.02 0.72 -18.95
CA ASP A 7 -18.15 1.06 -17.55
C ASP A 7 -17.04 0.34 -16.77
N VAL A 8 -16.21 1.17 -16.14
CA VAL A 8 -15.17 0.76 -15.21
C VAL A 8 -15.89 0.07 -14.07
N ILE A 9 -15.75 -1.26 -13.98
CA ILE A 9 -16.11 -2.00 -12.78
C ILE A 9 -15.14 -1.56 -11.69
N ASP A 10 -15.49 -0.49 -10.98
CA ASP A 10 -14.94 -0.17 -9.67
C ASP A 10 -15.45 -1.25 -8.71
N ASN A 11 -14.80 -2.41 -8.76
CA ASN A 11 -14.89 -3.44 -7.73
C ASN A 11 -14.23 -2.90 -6.45
N ASP A 12 -14.92 -2.01 -5.75
CA ASP A 12 -14.64 -1.68 -4.36
C ASP A 12 -15.49 -2.59 -3.46
N CYS A 13 -15.17 -3.89 -3.46
CA CYS A 13 -15.66 -4.78 -2.41
C CYS A 13 -14.77 -4.63 -1.17
N ASN A 14 -15.12 -3.67 -0.31
CA ASN A 14 -14.51 -3.46 0.99
C ASN A 14 -14.99 -4.47 2.06
N ASP A 15 -15.59 -5.60 1.67
CA ASP A 15 -15.94 -6.67 2.62
C ASP A 15 -14.74 -7.62 2.80
N SER A 16 -13.67 -7.08 3.40
CA SER A 16 -12.59 -7.92 3.90
C SER A 16 -13.00 -8.44 5.27
N SER A 17 -13.00 -9.76 5.46
CA SER A 17 -13.39 -10.35 6.74
C SER A 17 -12.51 -9.81 7.88
N GLU A 18 -13.07 -9.71 9.09
CA GLU A 18 -12.36 -9.24 10.28
C GLU A 18 -11.04 -10.02 10.51
N THR A 19 -11.06 -11.32 10.22
CA THR A 19 -9.90 -12.22 10.26
C THR A 19 -8.82 -11.88 9.23
N GLN A 20 -9.22 -11.41 8.05
CA GLN A 20 -8.28 -11.00 7.02
C GLN A 20 -7.66 -9.64 7.37
N ILE A 21 -8.45 -8.72 7.91
CA ILE A 21 -7.97 -7.43 8.40
C ILE A 21 -6.94 -7.62 9.53
N SER A 22 -7.21 -8.50 10.49
CA SER A 22 -6.25 -8.81 11.56
C SER A 22 -4.97 -9.42 11.01
N THR A 23 -5.09 -10.37 10.05
CA THR A 23 -3.93 -10.95 9.37
C THR A 23 -3.08 -9.90 8.66
N TRP A 24 -3.71 -8.94 7.95
CA TRP A 24 -3.02 -7.85 7.30
C TRP A 24 -2.36 -6.88 8.28
N ARG A 25 -2.98 -6.59 9.43
CA ARG A 25 -2.36 -5.78 10.49
C ARG A 25 -1.08 -6.43 11.00
N THR A 26 -1.14 -7.72 11.34
CA THR A 26 0.04 -8.48 11.77
C THR A 26 1.13 -8.47 10.70
N LEU A 27 0.76 -8.68 9.42
CA LEU A 27 1.68 -8.57 8.30
C LEU A 27 2.37 -7.20 8.25
N ILE A 28 1.60 -6.12 8.38
CA ILE A 28 2.13 -4.75 8.35
C ILE A 28 3.11 -4.52 9.51
N GLU A 29 2.79 -4.96 10.71
CA GLU A 29 3.66 -4.84 11.89
C GLU A 29 4.99 -5.58 11.70
N LEU A 30 4.93 -6.83 11.23
CA LEU A 30 6.11 -7.64 10.95
C LEU A 30 6.99 -7.02 9.85
N VAL A 31 6.38 -6.48 8.79
CA VAL A 31 7.13 -5.78 7.73
C VAL A 31 7.73 -4.48 8.26
N LYS A 32 7.01 -3.73 9.08
CA LYS A 32 7.49 -2.49 9.70
C LYS A 32 8.74 -2.73 10.55
N ALA A 33 8.80 -3.85 11.27
CA ALA A 33 9.96 -4.31 12.04
C ALA A 33 11.16 -4.73 11.16
N ASN A 34 10.97 -4.93 9.86
CA ASN A 34 12.01 -5.34 8.90
C ASN A 34 12.22 -4.28 7.80
N PRO A 35 12.97 -3.19 8.07
CA PRO A 35 13.18 -2.09 7.13
C PRO A 35 13.78 -2.48 5.77
N VAL A 36 14.51 -3.60 5.74
CA VAL A 36 15.15 -4.19 4.55
C VAL A 36 14.17 -4.52 3.42
N LEU A 37 12.89 -4.68 3.76
CA LEU A 37 11.83 -5.02 2.82
C LEU A 37 11.29 -3.80 2.05
N TYR A 38 11.33 -2.61 2.65
CA TYR A 38 10.74 -1.40 2.07
C TYR A 38 11.70 -0.24 1.85
N LYS A 39 12.87 -0.21 2.53
CA LYS A 39 13.90 0.81 2.32
C LYS A 39 14.78 0.45 1.12
N LYS A 40 14.72 1.24 0.06
CA LYS A 40 15.46 1.01 -1.20
C LYS A 40 16.99 1.10 -1.07
N ASN A 41 17.50 1.84 -0.09
CA ASN A 41 18.92 2.20 0.00
C ASN A 41 19.69 1.43 1.10
N LEU A 42 19.11 0.36 1.66
CA LEU A 42 19.85 -0.49 2.60
C LEU A 42 20.82 -1.38 1.81
N LYS A 43 22.10 -0.99 1.82
CA LYS A 43 23.20 -1.78 1.29
C LYS A 43 23.46 -2.96 2.25
N GLY A 44 23.83 -4.12 1.70
CA GLY A 44 24.26 -5.28 2.50
C GLY A 44 23.25 -6.43 2.62
N TYR A 45 22.08 -6.35 1.98
CA TYR A 45 21.13 -7.46 1.93
C TYR A 45 21.03 -8.05 0.52
N SER A 46 21.35 -9.34 0.43
CA SER A 46 21.15 -10.20 -0.73
C SER A 46 19.66 -10.46 -0.96
N LYS A 47 19.32 -10.91 -2.17
CA LYS A 47 17.96 -11.33 -2.50
C LYS A 47 17.49 -12.49 -1.62
N SER A 48 18.36 -13.47 -1.38
CA SER A 48 18.09 -14.64 -0.53
C SER A 48 17.75 -14.27 0.90
N GLU A 49 18.44 -13.30 1.51
CA GLU A 49 18.12 -12.84 2.86
C GLU A 49 16.72 -12.22 2.94
N LYS A 50 16.31 -11.46 1.91
CA LYS A 50 14.94 -10.90 1.86
C LYS A 50 13.90 -11.99 1.71
N ASP A 51 14.17 -12.99 0.88
CA ASP A 51 13.27 -14.13 0.68
C ASP A 51 13.09 -14.94 1.97
N LEU A 52 14.16 -15.13 2.75
CA LEU A 52 14.11 -15.76 4.07
C LEU A 52 13.29 -14.94 5.07
N ILE A 53 13.43 -13.61 5.07
CA ILE A 53 12.63 -12.74 5.93
C ILE A 53 11.15 -12.83 5.54
N TRP A 54 10.81 -12.81 4.26
CA TRP A 54 9.43 -13.00 3.81
C TRP A 54 8.86 -14.36 4.21
N ALA A 55 9.65 -15.43 4.11
CA ALA A 55 9.25 -16.76 4.56
C ALA A 55 8.96 -16.77 6.07
N ASN A 56 9.89 -16.23 6.88
CA ASN A 56 9.72 -16.13 8.33
C ASN A 56 8.49 -15.30 8.72
N ILE A 57 8.24 -14.16 8.04
CA ILE A 57 7.02 -13.38 8.25
C ILE A 57 5.78 -14.21 7.96
N GLY A 58 5.80 -15.01 6.89
CA GLY A 58 4.69 -15.88 6.51
C GLY A 58 4.39 -16.98 7.52
N ASP A 59 5.42 -17.51 8.18
CA ASP A 59 5.28 -18.52 9.23
C ASP A 59 4.72 -17.94 10.53
N LEU A 60 4.94 -16.64 10.79
CA LEU A 60 4.44 -15.93 11.97
C LEU A 60 2.98 -15.43 11.84
N LEU A 61 2.39 -15.51 10.65
CA LEU A 61 0.99 -15.11 10.45
C LEU A 61 0.03 -16.15 11.04
N THR A 62 -1.12 -15.69 11.52
CA THR A 62 -2.20 -16.56 12.05
C THR A 62 -2.65 -17.61 11.04
N ALA A 63 -2.69 -17.23 9.76
CA ALA A 63 -2.78 -18.17 8.66
C ALA A 63 -1.41 -18.25 7.98
N PRO A 64 -0.71 -19.38 8.05
CA PRO A 64 0.61 -19.51 7.47
C PRO A 64 0.53 -19.32 5.95
N MET A 65 1.42 -18.48 5.42
CA MET A 65 1.51 -18.17 4.01
C MET A 65 2.94 -18.34 3.52
N THR A 66 3.12 -18.75 2.27
CA THR A 66 4.47 -18.78 1.68
C THR A 66 5.04 -17.37 1.57
N GLY A 67 6.35 -17.20 1.74
CA GLY A 67 6.99 -15.89 1.65
C GLY A 67 6.67 -15.12 0.35
N ILE A 68 6.52 -15.83 -0.76
CA ILE A 68 6.09 -15.24 -2.05
C ILE A 68 4.66 -14.71 -1.97
N ALA A 69 3.73 -15.44 -1.34
CA ALA A 69 2.35 -15.00 -1.17
C ALA A 69 2.28 -13.78 -0.24
N VAL A 70 3.02 -13.79 0.86
CA VAL A 70 3.14 -12.67 1.80
C VAL A 70 3.65 -11.41 1.10
N GLN A 71 4.71 -11.55 0.31
CA GLN A 71 5.27 -10.45 -0.47
C GLN A 71 4.24 -9.86 -1.44
N LYS A 72 3.48 -10.72 -2.14
CA LYS A 72 2.42 -10.28 -3.06
C LYS A 72 1.30 -9.56 -2.33
N GLU A 73 0.85 -10.08 -1.19
CA GLU A 73 -0.18 -9.43 -0.36
C GLU A 73 0.27 -8.07 0.14
N PHE A 74 1.47 -7.97 0.70
CA PHE A 74 2.01 -6.69 1.11
C PHE A 74 2.16 -5.70 -0.06
N TYR A 75 2.55 -6.20 -1.25
CA TYR A 75 2.61 -5.37 -2.45
C TYR A 75 1.23 -4.83 -2.83
N ARG A 76 0.16 -5.64 -2.77
CA ARG A 76 -1.22 -5.19 -3.03
C ARG A 76 -1.66 -4.11 -2.04
N LEU A 77 -1.42 -4.31 -0.74
CA LEU A 77 -1.69 -3.33 0.31
C LEU A 77 -0.96 -2.01 0.05
N ARG A 78 0.33 -2.09 -0.30
CA ARG A 78 1.15 -0.91 -0.65
C ARG A 78 0.61 -0.17 -1.87
N GLN A 79 0.13 -0.88 -2.90
CA GLN A 79 -0.48 -0.24 -4.07
C GLN A 79 -1.79 0.47 -3.71
N LYS A 80 -2.66 -0.17 -2.92
CA LYS A 80 -3.91 0.43 -2.43
C LYS A 80 -3.60 1.70 -1.61
N PHE A 81 -2.66 1.61 -0.67
CA PHE A 81 -2.17 2.77 0.09
C PHE A 81 -1.68 3.90 -0.80
N GLY A 82 -0.87 3.60 -1.82
CA GLY A 82 -0.36 4.63 -2.74
C GLY A 82 -1.46 5.35 -3.52
N LYS A 83 -2.53 4.63 -3.91
CA LYS A 83 -3.72 5.22 -4.54
C LYS A 83 -4.48 6.10 -3.57
N GLU A 84 -4.78 5.60 -2.37
CA GLU A 84 -5.50 6.33 -1.33
C GLU A 84 -4.74 7.60 -0.90
N ARG A 85 -3.43 7.50 -0.70
CA ARG A 85 -2.58 8.65 -0.38
C ARG A 85 -2.62 9.71 -1.47
N ARG A 86 -2.64 9.30 -2.75
CA ARG A 86 -2.75 10.25 -3.86
C ARG A 86 -4.07 11.01 -3.84
N LYS A 87 -5.20 10.34 -3.56
CA LYS A 87 -6.51 10.99 -3.41
C LYS A 87 -6.50 12.02 -2.28
N VAL A 88 -5.98 11.64 -1.10
CA VAL A 88 -5.84 12.54 0.06
C VAL A 88 -4.97 13.75 -0.25
N MET A 89 -3.85 13.57 -0.97
CA MET A 89 -2.94 14.67 -1.32
C MET A 89 -3.51 15.60 -2.40
N GLN A 90 -4.28 15.07 -3.37
CA GLN A 90 -4.90 15.87 -4.43
C GLN A 90 -6.03 16.75 -3.92
N THR A 91 -6.75 16.28 -2.91
CA THR A 91 -7.84 16.97 -2.23
C THR A 91 -7.36 17.70 -0.98
N GLN A 92 -6.05 17.84 -0.77
CA GLN A 92 -5.55 18.73 0.26
C GLN A 92 -5.63 20.17 -0.26
N ALA A 93 -6.24 21.05 0.53
CA ALA A 93 -6.41 22.47 0.18
C ALA A 93 -5.08 23.07 -0.26
N ARG A 94 -5.02 23.56 -1.50
CA ARG A 94 -3.93 24.42 -1.95
C ARG A 94 -4.20 25.84 -1.48
N SER A 95 -3.15 26.63 -1.26
CA SER A 95 -3.29 28.04 -0.93
C SER A 95 -4.21 28.74 -1.94
N GLY A 96 -5.29 29.35 -1.46
CA GLY A 96 -6.34 29.95 -2.30
C GLY A 96 -7.60 29.10 -2.52
N ALA A 97 -7.67 27.89 -1.96
CA ALA A 97 -8.91 27.12 -1.93
C ALA A 97 -9.97 27.88 -1.10
N GLY A 98 -11.16 28.09 -1.69
CA GLY A 98 -12.28 28.75 -1.02
C GLY A 98 -12.76 27.99 0.22
N ALA A 99 -13.55 28.66 1.06
CA ALA A 99 -14.01 28.14 2.35
C ALA A 99 -14.83 26.82 2.28
N ASP A 100 -15.26 26.40 1.09
CA ASP A 100 -16.08 25.20 0.85
C ASP A 100 -15.25 23.96 0.42
N HIS A 101 -13.95 23.97 0.69
CA HIS A 101 -13.08 22.86 0.29
C HIS A 101 -13.21 21.66 1.25
N VAL A 102 -13.84 20.59 0.76
CA VAL A 102 -13.92 19.30 1.48
C VAL A 102 -12.67 18.48 1.21
N GLN A 103 -11.85 18.28 2.25
CA GLN A 103 -10.68 17.41 2.18
C GLN A 103 -11.10 15.94 2.24
N TYR A 104 -10.66 15.12 1.27
CA TYR A 104 -10.89 13.68 1.31
C TYR A 104 -10.12 13.04 2.45
N LYS A 105 -10.82 12.24 3.26
CA LYS A 105 -10.23 11.34 4.24
C LYS A 105 -10.44 9.91 3.73
N SER A 106 -9.37 9.12 3.74
CA SER A 106 -9.46 7.72 3.34
C SER A 106 -10.19 6.93 4.43
N ASP A 107 -11.31 6.31 4.07
CA ASP A 107 -12.07 5.41 4.96
C ASP A 107 -11.46 4.00 5.05
N TRP A 108 -10.36 3.75 4.34
CA TRP A 108 -9.70 2.46 4.35
C TRP A 108 -9.05 2.14 5.72
N ILE A 109 -9.47 1.02 6.31
CA ILE A 109 -9.14 0.64 7.69
C ILE A 109 -7.64 0.48 7.99
N LEU A 110 -6.83 0.13 6.97
CA LEU A 110 -5.37 -0.06 7.09
C LEU A 110 -4.57 1.18 6.70
N TYR A 111 -5.23 2.29 6.36
CA TYR A 111 -4.55 3.49 5.88
C TYR A 111 -3.57 4.05 6.91
N ASN A 112 -3.98 4.12 8.17
CA ASN A 112 -3.13 4.58 9.27
C ASN A 112 -1.99 3.61 9.58
N ASP A 113 -2.24 2.30 9.46
CA ASP A 113 -1.23 1.26 9.71
C ASP A 113 -0.06 1.35 8.70
N LEU A 114 -0.34 1.77 7.47
CA LEU A 114 0.64 1.93 6.39
C LEU A 114 1.29 3.32 6.32
N MET A 115 0.97 4.23 7.24
CA MET A 115 1.52 5.60 7.25
C MET A 115 3.05 5.64 7.34
N PHE A 116 3.69 4.65 7.97
CA PHE A 116 5.15 4.57 8.03
C PHE A 116 5.80 4.45 6.65
N LEU A 117 5.04 4.07 5.61
CA LEU A 117 5.55 3.96 4.24
C LEU A 117 5.62 5.30 3.51
N VAL A 118 5.03 6.38 4.02
CA VAL A 118 4.96 7.68 3.33
C VAL A 118 6.35 8.16 2.90
N ASP A 119 7.34 8.06 3.79
CA ASP A 119 8.70 8.53 3.52
C ASP A 119 9.46 7.64 2.50
N TYR A 120 8.99 6.40 2.31
CA TYR A 120 9.64 5.40 1.45
C TYR A 120 8.94 5.21 0.11
N ILE A 121 7.67 5.62 0.00
CA ILE A 121 6.89 5.63 -1.24
C ILE A 121 7.08 6.99 -1.91
N GLN A 122 8.25 7.17 -2.51
CA GLN A 122 8.49 8.35 -3.34
C GLN A 122 7.75 8.21 -4.68
N PRO A 123 7.03 9.26 -5.12
CA PRO A 123 6.50 9.33 -6.47
C PRO A 123 7.63 9.12 -7.48
N ARG A 124 7.38 8.31 -8.52
CA ARG A 124 8.30 8.22 -9.65
C ARG A 124 8.37 9.61 -10.29
N LYS A 125 9.55 10.23 -10.33
CA LYS A 125 9.80 11.40 -11.16
C LYS A 125 9.72 10.95 -12.62
N THR A 126 8.65 11.31 -13.31
CA THR A 126 8.57 11.14 -14.75
C THR A 126 9.33 12.31 -15.37
N THR A 127 10.50 12.06 -15.96
CA THR A 127 11.11 13.03 -16.86
C THR A 127 10.34 12.96 -18.16
N SER A 128 9.57 14.00 -18.48
CA SER A 128 9.02 14.17 -19.82
C SER A 128 10.20 14.32 -20.77
N ASN A 129 10.37 13.40 -21.71
CA ASN A 129 11.30 13.63 -22.82
C ASN A 129 10.67 14.74 -23.67
N TYR A 130 11.40 15.83 -23.87
CA TYR A 130 11.05 16.93 -24.77
C TYR A 130 12.11 16.99 -25.86
#